data_AF-A0A2N6FA36-F1
#
_entry.id   AF-A0A2N6FA36-F1
#
_cell.length_a   1.000
_cell.length_b   1.000
_cell.length_c   1.000
_cell.angle_alpha   90.00
_cell.angle_beta   90.00
_cell.angle_gamma   90.00
#
_symmetry.space_group_name_H-M   'P 1'
#
loop_
_entity.id
_entity.type
_entity.pdbx_description
1 polymer ?
#
loop_
_entity_poly.entity_id
_entity_poly.type
_entity_poly.pdbx_seq_one_letter_code
_entity_poly.pdbx_strand_id
1 'polypeptide(L)'
;MIELFEKTILAGVGAISLSQKKAEEMLQEMKEQMNISEDEGRKILKRLESIAEENRSKLEKAAEEEVRKTCERLGIITKDELATLKGRITKLENRIKELEK
;
A
#
# COMPACT_ATOMS: atom_id res chain seq x y z
N MET A 1 25.99 -3.73 12.41
CA MET A 1 26.38 -4.64 11.30
C MET A 1 25.18 -5.41 10.75
N ILE A 2 24.38 -6.08 11.59
CA ILE A 2 23.15 -6.78 11.15
C ILE A 2 22.19 -5.86 10.38
N GLU A 3 21.97 -4.64 10.88
CA GLU A 3 21.08 -3.66 10.24
C GLU A 3 21.59 -3.17 8.86
N LEU A 4 22.90 -3.20 8.62
CA LEU A 4 23.49 -2.86 7.33
C LEU A 4 23.30 -4.02 6.35
N PHE A 5 23.44 -5.26 6.83
CA PHE A 5 23.20 -6.47 6.05
C PHE A 5 21.71 -6.63 5.68
N GLU A 6 20.79 -6.36 6.62
CA GLU A 6 19.35 -6.27 6.36
C GLU A 6 19.05 -5.29 5.22
N LYS A 7 19.67 -4.10 5.25
CA LYS A 7 19.50 -3.07 4.21
C LYS A 7 20.11 -3.49 2.87
N THR A 8 21.27 -4.15 2.86
CA THR A 8 21.91 -4.64 1.62
C THR A 8 21.08 -5.75 0.97
N ILE A 9 20.48 -6.62 1.75
CA ILE A 9 19.60 -7.69 1.28
C ILE A 9 18.29 -7.13 0.70
N LEU A 10 17.64 -6.21 1.42
CA LEU A 10 16.44 -5.52 0.94
C LEU A 10 16.70 -4.78 -0.37
N ALA A 11 17.92 -4.24 -0.54
CA ALA A 11 18.35 -3.60 -1.78
C ALA A 11 18.69 -4.61 -2.90
N GLY A 12 19.26 -5.78 -2.57
CA GLY A 12 19.70 -6.78 -3.55
C GLY A 12 18.59 -7.68 -4.10
N VAL A 13 17.57 -8.00 -3.29
CA VAL A 13 16.41 -8.81 -3.73
C VAL A 13 15.32 -7.92 -4.34
N GLY A 14 15.32 -6.63 -4.00
CA GLY A 14 14.23 -5.71 -4.31
C GLY A 14 12.99 -6.03 -3.48
N ALA A 15 12.26 -4.99 -3.05
CA ALA A 15 11.08 -5.13 -2.18
C ALA A 15 9.91 -5.96 -2.79
N ILE A 16 10.02 -6.36 -4.06
CA ILE A 16 8.95 -7.00 -4.83
C ILE A 16 9.16 -8.53 -4.95
N SER A 17 10.37 -9.05 -4.73
CA SER A 17 10.72 -10.47 -5.01
C SER A 17 10.90 -11.34 -3.76
N LEU A 18 10.45 -10.88 -2.60
CA LEU A 18 10.55 -11.64 -1.35
C LEU A 18 9.53 -12.80 -1.36
N SER A 19 9.95 -13.97 -1.86
CA SER A 19 9.16 -15.21 -1.80
C SER A 19 9.60 -16.10 -0.63
N GLN A 20 8.71 -16.96 -0.14
CA GLN A 20 9.01 -17.87 0.97
C GLN A 20 10.27 -18.72 0.73
N LYS A 21 10.43 -19.21 -0.51
CA LYS A 21 11.62 -19.97 -0.92
C LYS A 21 12.90 -19.11 -0.87
N LYS A 22 12.82 -17.85 -1.31
CA LYS A 22 13.98 -16.93 -1.27
C LYS A 22 14.34 -16.54 0.16
N ALA A 23 13.34 -16.41 1.03
CA ALA A 23 13.52 -16.17 2.45
C ALA A 23 14.21 -17.35 3.16
N GLU A 24 13.83 -18.59 2.82
CA GLU A 24 14.46 -19.81 3.33
C GLU A 24 15.92 -19.95 2.86
N GLU A 25 16.20 -19.73 1.57
CA GLU A 25 17.56 -19.71 1.02
C GLU A 25 18.45 -18.67 1.74
N MET A 26 17.91 -17.48 2.00
CA MET A 26 18.63 -16.42 2.71
C MET A 26 18.94 -16.78 4.17
N LEU A 27 18.02 -17.44 4.87
CA LEU A 27 18.27 -17.90 6.23
C LEU A 27 19.39 -18.94 6.27
N GLN A 28 19.48 -19.79 5.25
CA GLN A 28 20.52 -20.79 5.14
C GLN A 28 21.88 -20.15 4.85
N GLU A 29 21.95 -19.21 3.90
CA GLU A 29 23.17 -18.42 3.63
C GLU A 29 23.60 -17.59 4.86
N MET A 30 22.65 -17.05 5.62
CA MET A 30 22.90 -16.33 6.88
C MET A 30 23.52 -17.21 7.95
N LYS A 31 23.10 -18.47 8.06
CA LYS A 31 23.62 -19.46 9.02
C LYS A 31 25.00 -19.98 8.63
N GLU A 32 25.30 -20.02 7.33
CA GLU A 32 26.57 -20.47 6.79
C GLU A 32 27.66 -19.38 6.77
N GLN A 33 27.29 -18.12 6.47
CA GLN A 33 28.25 -17.02 6.35
C GLN A 33 28.40 -16.15 7.61
N MET A 34 27.37 -16.07 8.44
CA MET A 34 27.45 -15.45 9.76
C MET A 34 27.04 -16.50 10.78
N ASN A 35 27.67 -16.52 11.95
CA ASN A 35 27.32 -17.46 13.01
C ASN A 35 25.99 -17.06 13.71
N ILE A 36 24.97 -16.71 12.93
CA ILE A 36 23.66 -16.23 13.37
C ILE A 36 22.88 -17.44 13.85
N SER A 37 22.40 -17.37 15.10
CA SER A 37 21.56 -18.45 15.65
C SER A 37 20.19 -18.48 14.95
N GLU A 38 19.52 -19.63 14.93
CA GLU A 38 18.18 -19.76 14.35
C GLU A 38 17.17 -18.77 14.97
N ASP A 39 17.37 -18.38 16.23
CA ASP A 39 16.52 -17.43 16.94
C ASP A 39 16.70 -15.99 16.42
N GLU A 40 17.92 -15.61 16.04
CA GLU A 40 18.21 -14.32 15.41
C GLU A 40 17.71 -14.27 13.97
N GLY A 41 17.90 -15.34 13.20
CA GLY A 41 17.36 -15.46 11.85
C GLY A 41 15.83 -15.32 11.80
N ARG A 42 15.12 -15.98 12.73
CA ARG A 42 13.65 -15.85 12.86
C ARG A 42 13.21 -14.43 13.22
N LYS A 43 13.97 -13.71 14.04
CA LYS A 43 13.69 -12.30 14.37
C LYS A 43 13.84 -11.38 13.16
N ILE A 44 14.89 -11.59 12.36
CA ILE A 44 15.12 -10.85 11.12
C ILE A 44 13.97 -11.11 10.13
N LEU A 45 13.57 -12.37 9.96
CA LEU A 45 12.47 -12.74 9.06
C LEU A 45 11.16 -12.02 9.43
N LYS A 46 10.77 -12.10 10.70
CA LYS A 46 9.57 -11.40 11.21
C LYS A 46 9.64 -9.89 11.01
N ARG A 47 10.82 -9.29 11.17
CA ARG A 47 11.01 -7.86 10.99
C ARG A 47 10.89 -7.48 9.51
N LEU A 48 11.44 -8.29 8.61
CA LEU A 48 11.31 -8.10 7.16
C LEU A 48 9.85 -8.24 6.69
N GLU A 49 9.13 -9.23 7.20
CA GLU A 49 7.70 -9.40 6.93
C GLU A 49 6.90 -8.17 7.36
N SER A 50 7.12 -7.69 8.60
CA SER A 50 6.44 -6.50 9.12
C SER A 50 6.75 -5.23 8.31
N ILE A 51 8.02 -5.04 7.91
CA ILE A 51 8.43 -3.89 7.08
C ILE A 51 7.81 -3.99 5.68
N ALA A 52 7.75 -5.20 5.11
CA ALA A 52 7.14 -5.43 3.81
C ALA A 52 5.63 -5.11 3.84
N GLU A 53 4.92 -5.55 4.88
CA GLU A 53 3.50 -5.30 5.05
C GLU A 53 3.19 -3.81 5.24
N GLU A 54 3.98 -3.11 6.09
CA GLU A 54 3.85 -1.67 6.29
C GLU A 54 4.11 -0.88 5.00
N ASN A 55 5.18 -1.22 4.27
CA ASN A 55 5.50 -0.58 3.00
C ASN A 55 4.44 -0.84 1.93
N ARG A 56 3.89 -2.06 1.88
CA ARG A 56 2.79 -2.39 0.97
C ARG A 56 1.57 -1.52 1.23
N SER A 57 1.15 -1.38 2.49
CA SER A 57 0.00 -0.51 2.83
C SER A 57 0.24 0.96 2.48
N LYS A 58 1.45 1.48 2.73
CA LYS A 58 1.81 2.85 2.34
C LYS A 58 1.80 3.05 0.82
N LEU A 59 2.32 2.08 0.07
CA LEU A 59 2.32 2.11 -1.40
C LEU A 59 0.89 2.03 -1.96
N GLU A 60 0.03 1.16 -1.42
CA GLU A 60 -1.37 1.06 -1.82
C GLU A 60 -2.10 2.39 -1.61
N LYS A 61 -1.92 3.04 -0.45
CA LYS A 61 -2.49 4.37 -0.18
C LYS A 61 -1.97 5.45 -1.13
N ALA A 62 -0.66 5.48 -1.36
CA ALA A 62 -0.06 6.46 -2.27
C ALA A 62 -0.56 6.29 -3.71
N ALA A 63 -0.70 5.04 -4.17
CA ALA A 63 -1.25 4.74 -5.48
C ALA A 63 -2.74 5.14 -5.58
N GLU A 64 -3.55 4.84 -4.55
CA GLU A 64 -4.95 5.24 -4.52
C GLU A 64 -5.11 6.77 -4.56
N GLU A 65 -4.29 7.49 -3.80
CA GLU A 65 -4.31 8.95 -3.76
C GLU A 65 -3.88 9.57 -5.10
N GLU A 66 -2.86 9.01 -5.76
CA GLU A 66 -2.43 9.50 -7.08
C GLU A 66 -3.48 9.22 -8.16
N VAL A 67 -4.14 8.06 -8.13
CA VAL A 67 -5.26 7.75 -9.02
C VAL A 67 -6.40 8.74 -8.79
N ARG A 68 -6.77 9.00 -7.53
CA ARG A 68 -7.81 9.96 -7.17
C ARG A 68 -7.50 11.37 -7.69
N LYS A 69 -6.30 11.88 -7.42
CA LYS A 69 -5.84 13.18 -7.93
C LYS A 69 -5.84 13.24 -9.46
N THR A 70 -5.51 12.13 -10.12
CA THR A 70 -5.56 12.05 -11.59
C THR A 70 -6.99 12.12 -12.10
N CYS A 71 -7.91 11.38 -11.49
CA CYS A 71 -9.34 11.45 -11.82
C CYS A 71 -9.87 12.88 -11.64
N GLU A 72 -9.54 13.55 -10.53
CA GLU A 72 -9.90 14.94 -10.27
C GLU A 72 -9.35 15.90 -11.35
N ARG A 73 -8.06 15.77 -11.70
CA ARG A 73 -7.42 16.57 -12.77
C ARG A 73 -8.09 16.39 -14.13
N LEU A 74 -8.57 15.19 -14.42
CA LEU A 74 -9.27 14.86 -15.67
C LEU A 74 -10.77 15.19 -15.62
N GLY A 75 -11.29 15.69 -14.50
CA GLY A 75 -12.71 15.98 -14.31
C GLY A 75 -13.59 14.73 -14.20
N ILE A 76 -13.01 13.57 -13.88
CA ILE A 76 -13.74 12.33 -13.63
C ILE A 76 -14.34 12.40 -12.23
N ILE A 77 -15.66 12.52 -12.16
CA ILE A 77 -16.40 12.51 -10.90
C ILE A 77 -16.73 11.10 -10.44
N THR A 78 -16.85 10.92 -9.14
CA THR A 78 -17.33 9.67 -8.54
C THR A 78 -18.84 9.52 -8.70
N LYS A 79 -19.34 8.28 -8.57
CA LYS A 79 -20.79 8.01 -8.58
C LYS A 79 -21.51 8.72 -7.43
N ASP A 80 -20.86 8.88 -6.29
CA ASP A 80 -21.44 9.49 -5.08
C ASP A 80 -21.60 11.01 -5.25
N GLU A 81 -20.61 11.67 -5.86
CA GLU A 81 -20.69 13.09 -6.22
C GLU A 81 -21.82 13.33 -7.23
N LEU A 82 -21.96 12.46 -8.24
CA LEU A 82 -23.07 12.52 -9.18
C LEU A 82 -24.43 12.34 -8.50
N ALA A 83 -24.54 11.37 -7.58
CA ALA A 83 -25.77 11.12 -6.83
C ALA A 83 -26.15 12.33 -5.96
N THR A 84 -25.15 12.94 -5.31
CA THR A 84 -25.33 14.16 -4.51
C THR A 84 -25.83 15.32 -5.37
N LEU A 85 -25.26 15.51 -6.57
CA LEU A 85 -25.70 16.55 -7.50
C LEU A 85 -27.14 16.31 -7.96
N LYS A 86 -27.49 15.08 -8.35
CA LYS A 86 -28.87 14.71 -8.71
C LYS A 86 -29.86 15.00 -7.59
N GLY A 87 -29.53 14.64 -6.35
CA GLY A 87 -30.37 14.92 -5.20
C GLY A 87 -30.59 16.43 -4.96
N ARG A 88 -29.55 17.25 -5.17
CA ARG A 88 -29.67 18.71 -5.10
C ARG A 88 -30.56 19.26 -6.21
N ILE A 89 -30.42 18.77 -7.44
CA ILE A 89 -31.25 19.15 -8.58
C ILE A 89 -32.71 18.84 -8.29
N THR A 90 -33.04 17.61 -7.87
CA THR A 90 -34.42 17.23 -7.54
C THR A 90 -35.03 18.10 -6.44
N LYS A 91 -34.26 18.46 -5.42
CA LYS A 91 -34.73 19.40 -4.37
C LYS A 91 -35.02 20.79 -4.92
N LEU A 92 -34.19 21.30 -5.83
CA LEU A 92 -34.41 22.60 -6.46
C LEU A 92 -35.63 22.56 -7.39
N GLU A 93 -35.78 21.52 -8.19
CA GLU A 93 -36.93 21.31 -9.08
C GLU A 93 -38.24 21.29 -8.29
N ASN A 94 -38.27 20.60 -7.14
CA ASN A 94 -39.44 20.57 -6.27
C ASN A 94 -39.77 21.95 -5.68
N ARG A 95 -38.75 22.70 -5.21
CA ARG A 95 -38.97 24.06 -4.68
C ARG A 95 -39.49 25.03 -5.76
N ILE A 96 -39.01 24.91 -6.99
CA ILE A 96 -39.51 25.74 -8.11
C ILE A 96 -40.99 25.40 -8.36
N LYS A 97 -41.36 24.12 -8.41
CA LYS A 97 -42.77 23.70 -8.57
C LYS A 97 -43.68 24.19 -7.45
N GLU A 98 -43.17 24.29 -6.22
CA GLU A 98 -43.92 24.84 -5.09
C GLU A 98 -44.11 26.36 -5.20
N LEU A 99 -43.16 27.08 -5.78
CA LEU A 99 -43.21 28.54 -5.97
C LEU A 99 -44.02 28.96 -7.21
N GLU A 100 -44.14 28.09 -8.21
CA GLU A 100 -44.96 28.31 -9.42
C GLU A 100 -46.44 27.96 -9.22
N LYS A 101 -46.82 27.46 -8.04
CA LYS A 101 -48.21 27.25 -7.61
C LYS A 101 -48.76 28.50 -6.92
#